data_AF-A0A520HJE3-F1
#
_entry.id   AF-A0A520HJE3-F1
#
_cell.length_a   1.000
_cell.length_b   1.000
_cell.length_c   1.000
_cell.angle_alpha   90.00
_cell.angle_beta   90.00
_cell.angle_gamma   90.00
#
_symmetry.space_group_name_H-M   'P 1'
#
loop_
_entity.id
_entity.type
_entity.pdbx_description
1 polymer ?
#
loop_
_entity_poly.entity_id
_entity_poly.type
_entity_poly.pdbx_seq_one_letter_code
_entity_poly.pdbx_strand_id
1 'polypeptide(L)' 'AILLRPLVARFERAKEDGDLPAHVDAAGLTSYLYALLQGMAVQAGSGASRGDLERLIDTSLAMWPSR' A
#
# COMPACT_ATOMS: atom_id res chain seq x y z
N ALA A 1 14.86 -0.95 1.24
CA ALA A 1 14.73 -2.30 1.82
C ALA A 1 14.71 -3.36 0.71
N ILE A 2 15.65 -4.31 0.71
CA ILE A 2 15.76 -5.36 -0.33
C ILE A 2 14.45 -6.13 -0.55
N LEU A 3 13.67 -6.30 0.52
CA LEU A 3 12.41 -7.05 0.55
C LEU A 3 11.29 -6.44 -0.30
N LEU A 4 11.34 -5.15 -0.61
CA LEU A 4 10.28 -4.45 -1.32
C LEU A 4 10.44 -4.50 -2.85
N ARG A 5 11.61 -4.94 -3.35
CA ARG A 5 11.92 -4.96 -4.79
C ARG A 5 10.90 -5.72 -5.65
N PRO A 6 10.40 -6.90 -5.24
CA PRO A 6 9.38 -7.61 -6.02
C PRO A 6 8.08 -6.83 -6.16
N LEU A 7 7.68 -6.09 -5.11
CA LEU A 7 6.45 -5.29 -5.13
C LEU A 7 6.61 -4.06 -6.03
N VAL A 8 7.77 -3.40 -5.99
CA VAL A 8 8.11 -2.31 -6.92
C VAL A 8 8.03 -2.81 -8.37
N ALA A 9 8.63 -3.95 -8.68
CA ALA A 9 8.56 -4.53 -10.02
C ALA A 9 7.12 -4.85 -10.46
N ARG A 10 6.28 -5.33 -9.53
CA ARG A 10 4.85 -5.58 -9.81
C ARG A 10 4.09 -4.30 -10.12
N PHE A 11 4.39 -3.18 -9.46
CA PHE A 11 3.76 -1.89 -9.74
C PHE A 11 4.29 -1.22 -11.01
N GLU A 12 5.58 -1.37 -11.33
CA GLU A 12 6.08 -0.96 -12.65
C GLU A 12 5.39 -1.74 -13.77
N ARG A 13 5.21 -3.06 -13.58
CA ARG A 13 4.42 -3.87 -14.52
C ARG A 13 2.96 -3.42 -14.62
N ALA A 14 2.34 -3.05 -13.49
CA ALA A 14 0.98 -2.52 -13.48
C ALA A 14 0.85 -1.22 -14.28
N LYS A 15 1.90 -0.39 -14.30
CA LYS A 15 1.94 0.82 -15.13
C LYS A 15 2.00 0.47 -16.62
N GLU A 16 2.79 -0.54 -17.00
CA GLU A 16 2.86 -1.05 -18.38
C GLU A 16 1.53 -1.64 -18.85
N ASP A 17 0.88 -2.42 -17.99
CA ASP A 17 -0.40 -3.08 -18.29
C ASP A 17 -1.60 -2.09 -18.23
N GLY A 18 -1.37 -0.87 -17.74
CA GLY A 18 -2.36 0.21 -17.66
C GLY A 18 -3.26 0.18 -16.43
N ASP A 19 -2.99 -0.72 -15.49
CA ASP A 19 -3.69 -0.86 -14.20
C ASP A 19 -3.36 0.28 -13.23
N LEU A 20 -2.18 0.89 -13.36
CA LEU A 20 -1.75 2.07 -12.60
C LEU A 20 -1.46 3.25 -13.55
N PRO A 21 -1.79 4.50 -13.16
CA PRO A 21 -1.39 5.67 -13.93
C PRO A 21 0.14 5.78 -14.08
N ALA A 22 0.60 6.19 -15.27
CA ALA A 22 2.03 6.26 -15.58
C ALA A 22 2.85 7.20 -14.67
N HIS A 23 2.20 8.20 -14.07
CA HIS A 23 2.83 9.17 -13.18
C HIS A 23 3.05 8.65 -11.74
N VAL A 24 2.54 7.46 -11.40
CA VAL A 24 2.70 6.86 -10.08
C VAL A 24 4.16 6.46 -9.85
N ASP A 25 4.71 6.90 -8.71
CA ASP A 25 5.98 6.40 -8.18
C ASP A 25 5.78 5.03 -7.53
N ALA A 26 6.21 3.96 -8.19
CA ALA A 26 6.07 2.59 -7.70
C ALA A 26 6.85 2.34 -6.41
N ALA A 27 8.01 2.97 -6.24
CA ALA A 27 8.83 2.83 -5.03
C ALA A 27 8.20 3.57 -3.85
N GLY A 28 7.69 4.77 -4.09
CA GLY A 28 6.90 5.55 -3.14
C GLY A 28 5.64 4.81 -2.68
N LEU A 29 4.84 4.31 -3.63
CA LEU A 29 3.61 3.55 -3.34
C LEU A 29 3.90 2.26 -2.55
N THR A 30 4.97 1.56 -2.89
CA THR A 30 5.43 0.39 -2.14
C THR A 30 5.84 0.74 -0.71
N SER A 31 6.55 1.86 -0.52
CA SER A 31 6.97 2.32 0.80
C SER A 31 5.79 2.76 1.66
N TYR A 32 4.78 3.40 1.05
CA TYR A 32 3.52 3.74 1.70
C TYR A 32 2.79 2.50 2.21
N LEU A 33 2.60 1.48 1.37
CA LEU A 33 1.95 0.23 1.79
C LEU A 33 2.72 -0.49 2.90
N TYR A 34 4.04 -0.46 2.84
CA TYR A 34 4.87 -1.05 3.89
C TYR A 34 4.71 -0.30 5.23
N ALA A 35 4.69 1.04 5.19
CA ALA A 35 4.44 1.86 6.37
C ALA A 35 3.02 1.63 6.93
N LEU A 36 2.02 1.51 6.06
CA LEU A 36 0.64 1.18 6.43
C LEU A 36 0.57 -0.16 7.18
N LEU A 37 1.19 -1.20 6.63
CA LEU A 37 1.24 -2.52 7.25
C LEU A 37 1.93 -2.49 8.63
N GLN A 38 3.04 -1.76 8.76
CA GLN A 38 3.73 -1.58 10.04
C GLN A 38 2.86 -0.83 11.05
N GLY A 39 2.18 0.24 10.62
CA GLY A 39 1.26 1.00 11.45
C GLY A 39 0.08 0.17 11.95
N MET A 40 -0.48 -0.69 11.10
CA MET A 40 -1.52 -1.64 11.48
C MET A 40 -1.05 -2.62 12.56
N ALA A 41 0.18 -3.15 12.44
CA ALA A 41 0.73 -4.06 13.45
C ALA A 41 0.89 -3.37 14.82
N VAL A 42 1.34 -2.11 14.84
CA VAL A 42 1.45 -1.31 16.07
C VAL A 42 0.08 -1.05 16.69
N GLN A 43 -0.91 -0.66 15.89
CA GLN A 43 -2.29 -0.41 16.37
C GLN A 43 -2.95 -1.68 16.90
N ALA A 44 -2.79 -2.81 16.20
CA ALA A 44 -3.27 -4.11 16.65
C ALA A 44 -2.66 -4.50 18.01
N GLY A 45 -1.33 -4.34 18.16
CA GLY A 45 -0.63 -4.57 19.43
C GLY A 45 -1.04 -3.63 20.56
N SER A 46 -1.62 -2.47 20.21
CA SER A 46 -2.14 -1.47 21.16
C SER A 46 -3.63 -1.64 21.48
N GLY A 47 -4.28 -2.69 20.97
CA GLY A 47 -5.68 -3.01 21.28
C GLY A 47 -6.71 -2.49 20.28
N ALA A 48 -6.30 -2.02 19.09
CA ALA A 48 -7.24 -1.67 18.04
C ALA A 48 -8.10 -2.88 17.64
N SER A 49 -9.40 -2.66 17.43
CA SER A 49 -10.29 -3.72 16.98
C SER A 49 -10.07 -4.05 15.51
N ARG A 50 -10.52 -5.23 15.09
CA ARG A 50 -10.53 -5.61 13.65
C ARG A 50 -11.23 -4.56 12.80
N GLY A 51 -12.37 -4.04 13.27
CA GLY A 51 -13.12 -3.02 12.54
C GLY A 51 -12.36 -1.70 12.42
N ASP A 52 -11.52 -1.34 13.39
CA ASP A 52 -10.69 -0.12 13.30
C ASP A 52 -9.62 -0.26 12.22
N LEU A 53 -8.96 -1.43 12.17
CA LEU A 53 -7.93 -1.75 11.18
C LEU A 53 -8.51 -1.88 9.77
N GLU A 54 -9.71 -2.45 9.63
CA GLU A 54 -10.42 -2.53 8.34
C GLU A 54 -10.76 -1.14 7.81
N ARG A 55 -11.27 -0.23 8.65
CA ARG A 55 -11.55 1.16 8.23
C ARG A 55 -10.28 1.88 7.76
N LEU A 56 -9.13 1.60 8.37
CA LEU A 56 -7.85 2.14 7.94
C LEU A 56 -7.46 1.64 6.54
N ILE A 57 -7.64 0.34 6.26
CA ILE A 57 -7.43 -0.25 4.93
C ILE A 57 -8.40 0.34 3.91
N ASP A 58 -9.69 0.39 4.22
CA ASP A 58 -10.72 0.92 3.32
C ASP A 58 -10.42 2.37 2.92
N THR A 59 -10.04 3.18 3.90
CA THR A 59 -9.63 4.59 3.65
C THR A 59 -8.40 4.66 2.76
N SER A 60 -7.41 3.80 3.01
CA SER A 60 -6.18 3.75 2.21
C SER A 60 -6.44 3.33 0.76
N LEU A 61 -7.33 2.35 0.56
CA LEU A 61 -7.73 1.88 -0.77
C LEU A 61 -8.64 2.89 -1.51
N ALA A 62 -9.44 3.68 -0.79
CA ALA A 62 -10.21 4.76 -1.41
C ALA A 62 -9.31 5.87 -1.99
N MET A 63 -8.10 6.04 -1.44
CA MET A 63 -7.08 6.94 -1.97
C MET A 63 -6.14 6.25 -2.98
N TRP A 64 -6.39 4.99 -3.32
CA TRP A 64 -5.53 4.25 -4.23
C TRP A 64 -5.48 4.95 -5.59
N PRO A 65 -4.28 5.12 -6.17
CA PRO A 65 -4.13 5.71 -7.50
C PRO A 65 -4.67 4.73 -8.55
N SER A 66 -5.97 4.76 -8.75
CA SER A 66 -6.68 4.06 -9.81
C SER A 66 -6.91 5.01 -10.99
N ARG A 67 -7.30 4.44 -12.14
CA ARG A 67 -7.64 5.20 -13.34
C ARG A 67 -8.79 6.18 -13.12
#